data_AF-A0A3D0RKF7-F1
#
_entry.id   AF-A0A3D0RKF7-F1
#
_cell.length_a   1.000
_cell.length_b   1.000
_cell.length_c   1.000
_cell.angle_alpha   90.00
_cell.angle_beta   90.00
_cell.angle_gamma   90.00
#
_symmetry.space_group_name_H-M   'P 1'
#
loop_
_entity.id
_entity.type
_entity.pdbx_description
1 polymer ?
#
loop_
_entity_poly.entity_id
_entity_poly.type
_entity_poly.pdbx_seq_one_letter_code
_entity_poly.pdbx_strand_id
1 'polypeptide(L)'
;GGKRSMIKTISQQAMDLNYYGLIIESHRNPDDAWSDSSQQISPETLAEILNELVIRDKVQSTEDLSDLRRQIDDLDNEILQLLSKRMRVSREIGLYKLEHDMPVLQTGRYDHIRKDRVEQAEKMEMAGEFALKILEA
;
A
#
# COMPACT_ATOMS: atom_id res chain seq x y z
N GLY A 1 -21.14 -11.32 3.49
CA GLY A 1 -22.09 -11.45 4.61
C GLY A 1 -21.42 -10.96 5.87
N GLY A 2 -22.11 -10.18 6.70
CA GLY A 2 -21.59 -9.63 7.93
C GLY A 2 -21.71 -10.60 9.12
N LYS A 3 -21.04 -10.29 10.23
CA LYS A 3 -21.19 -10.95 11.53
C LYS A 3 -21.34 -9.88 12.62
N ARG A 4 -22.17 -10.17 13.63
CA ARG A 4 -22.37 -9.32 14.82
C ARG A 4 -21.05 -8.82 15.44
N SER A 5 -20.07 -9.73 15.57
CA SER A 5 -18.77 -9.41 16.18
C SER A 5 -17.91 -8.42 15.37
N MET A 6 -18.23 -8.20 14.09
CA MET A 6 -17.46 -7.30 13.22
C MET A 6 -17.97 -5.86 13.25
N ILE A 7 -19.15 -5.60 13.82
CA ILE A 7 -19.80 -4.29 13.76
C ILE A 7 -18.91 -3.20 14.33
N LYS A 8 -18.27 -3.43 15.49
CA LYS A 8 -17.32 -2.47 16.09
C LYS A 8 -16.15 -2.19 15.15
N THR A 9 -15.49 -3.22 14.64
CA THR A 9 -14.31 -3.08 13.78
C THR A 9 -14.64 -2.37 12.47
N ILE A 10 -15.74 -2.73 11.81
CA ILE A 10 -16.18 -2.09 10.56
C ILE A 10 -16.59 -0.64 10.83
N SER A 11 -17.28 -0.38 11.94
CA SER A 11 -17.67 0.97 12.33
C SER A 11 -16.45 1.85 12.57
N GLN A 12 -15.44 1.36 13.29
CA GLN A 12 -14.19 2.10 13.49
C GLN A 12 -13.45 2.32 12.18
N GLN A 13 -13.38 1.32 11.30
CA GLN A 13 -12.78 1.49 9.96
C GLN A 13 -13.48 2.57 9.14
N ALA A 14 -14.81 2.62 9.17
CA ALA A 14 -15.56 3.67 8.49
C ALA A 14 -15.27 5.07 9.08
N MET A 15 -15.11 5.19 10.40
CA MET A 15 -14.70 6.45 11.03
C MET A 15 -13.25 6.83 10.68
N ASP A 16 -12.34 5.85 10.64
CA ASP A 16 -10.93 6.06 10.27
C ASP A 16 -10.78 6.48 8.79
N LEU A 17 -11.69 6.01 7.93
CA LEU A 17 -11.80 6.40 6.52
C LEU A 17 -12.63 7.68 6.31
N ASN A 18 -13.06 8.32 7.40
CA ASN A 18 -13.84 9.56 7.40
C ASN A 18 -15.14 9.48 6.57
N TYR A 19 -15.85 8.36 6.65
CA TYR A 19 -17.17 8.22 6.04
C TYR A 19 -18.21 9.08 6.78
N TYR A 20 -19.26 9.49 6.07
CA TYR A 20 -20.29 10.40 6.59
C TYR A 20 -21.11 9.86 7.76
N GLY A 21 -21.18 8.54 7.94
CA GLY A 21 -21.96 7.94 9.00
C GLY A 21 -22.06 6.42 8.92
N LEU A 22 -22.80 5.87 9.87
CA LEU A 22 -23.04 4.43 10.01
C LEU A 22 -24.54 4.17 9.98
N ILE A 23 -24.94 3.06 9.36
CA ILE A 23 -26.28 2.49 9.50
C ILE A 23 -26.10 1.17 10.24
N ILE A 24 -26.59 1.10 11.47
CA ILE A 24 -26.51 -0.09 12.32
C ILE A 24 -27.92 -0.45 12.74
N GLU A 25 -28.33 -1.68 12.47
CA GLU A 25 -29.61 -2.22 12.92
C GLU A 25 -29.46 -2.84 14.32
N SER A 26 -30.39 -2.49 15.21
CA SER A 26 -30.44 -3.03 16.57
C SER A 26 -31.80 -3.62 16.87
N HIS A 27 -31.82 -4.73 17.61
CA HIS A 27 -33.04 -5.38 18.07
C HIS A 27 -32.91 -5.78 19.54
N ARG A 28 -34.00 -5.70 20.31
CA ARG A 28 -33.99 -5.99 21.76
C ARG A 28 -33.56 -7.44 22.05
N ASN A 29 -33.88 -8.36 21.14
CA ASN A 29 -33.34 -9.71 21.14
C ASN A 29 -32.88 -10.09 19.72
N PRO A 30 -31.61 -9.84 19.35
CA PRO A 30 -31.13 -10.02 17.98
C PRO A 30 -31.39 -11.41 17.39
N ASP A 31 -31.42 -12.46 18.21
CA ASP A 31 -31.64 -13.83 17.76
C ASP A 31 -33.10 -14.09 17.32
N ASP A 32 -34.06 -13.27 17.77
CA ASP A 32 -35.47 -13.32 17.38
C ASP A 32 -35.79 -12.41 16.17
N ALA A 33 -34.81 -11.69 15.63
CA ALA A 33 -35.03 -10.74 14.55
C ALA A 33 -35.47 -11.44 13.25
N TRP A 34 -36.50 -10.91 12.61
CA TRP A 34 -37.04 -11.46 11.35
C TRP A 34 -36.14 -11.21 10.14
N SER A 35 -35.17 -10.29 10.27
CA SER A 35 -34.17 -9.96 9.27
C SER A 35 -32.80 -9.89 9.92
N ASP A 36 -31.79 -10.35 9.21
CA ASP A 36 -30.36 -10.19 9.53
C ASP A 36 -29.98 -10.41 11.00
N SER A 37 -30.61 -11.37 11.68
CA SER A 37 -30.41 -11.68 13.10
C SER A 37 -28.94 -11.87 13.50
N SER A 38 -28.17 -12.52 12.61
CA SER A 38 -26.72 -12.72 12.77
C SER A 38 -25.85 -11.45 12.67
N GLN A 39 -26.44 -10.33 12.25
CA GLN A 39 -25.79 -9.04 11.98
C GLN A 39 -26.39 -7.88 12.79
N GLN A 40 -27.45 -8.11 13.56
CA GLN A 40 -28.01 -7.12 14.48
C GLN A 40 -27.40 -7.25 15.87
N ILE A 41 -27.39 -6.15 16.63
CA ILE A 41 -26.93 -6.09 18.04
C ILE A 41 -28.04 -5.58 18.95
N SER A 42 -27.88 -5.78 20.26
CA SER A 42 -28.79 -5.17 21.21
C SER A 42 -28.51 -3.66 21.35
N PRO A 43 -29.50 -2.85 21.76
CA PRO A 43 -29.30 -1.43 22.04
C PRO A 43 -28.16 -1.16 23.05
N GLU A 44 -27.98 -2.04 24.03
CA GLU A 44 -26.93 -1.92 25.05
C GLU A 44 -25.54 -2.08 24.41
N THR A 45 -25.34 -3.12 23.61
CA THR A 45 -24.09 -3.32 22.87
C THR A 45 -23.83 -2.19 21.86
N LEU A 46 -24.88 -1.65 21.22
CA LEU A 46 -24.73 -0.50 20.33
C LEU A 46 -24.21 0.72 21.11
N ALA A 47 -24.76 0.99 22.30
CA ALA A 47 -24.30 2.11 23.13
C ALA A 47 -22.84 1.94 23.57
N GLU A 48 -22.40 0.73 23.90
CA GLU A 48 -20.99 0.42 24.18
C GLU A 48 -20.10 0.75 22.98
N ILE A 49 -20.46 0.26 21.78
CA ILE A 49 -19.70 0.51 20.56
C ILE A 49 -19.60 2.01 20.28
N LEU A 50 -20.72 2.75 20.32
CA LEU A 50 -20.75 4.18 20.03
C LEU A 50 -19.86 4.98 20.98
N ASN A 51 -19.79 4.62 22.26
CA ASN A 51 -18.92 5.27 23.24
C ASN A 51 -17.43 4.97 23.01
N GLU A 52 -17.11 3.83 22.40
CA GLU A 52 -15.73 3.43 22.10
C GLU A 52 -15.23 3.93 20.74
N LEU A 53 -16.12 4.39 19.85
CA LEU A 53 -15.73 4.87 18.53
C LEU A 53 -14.88 6.14 18.64
N VAL A 54 -13.72 6.11 17.99
CA VAL A 54 -12.83 7.27 17.87
C VAL A 54 -13.14 7.98 16.56
N ILE A 55 -13.77 9.15 16.66
CA ILE A 55 -14.07 10.02 15.51
C ILE A 55 -12.93 11.03 15.35
N ARG A 56 -12.23 10.98 14.22
CA ARG A 56 -11.08 11.84 13.92
C ARG A 56 -11.52 13.05 13.09
N ASP A 57 -12.25 13.97 13.69
CA ASP A 57 -12.84 15.16 13.02
C ASP A 57 -11.86 16.34 12.84
N LYS A 58 -10.54 16.07 12.84
CA LYS A 58 -9.57 17.15 12.63
C LYS A 58 -9.41 17.40 11.13
N VAL A 59 -10.03 18.47 10.65
CA VAL A 59 -9.60 19.17 9.43
C VAL A 59 -8.25 19.82 9.74
N GLN A 60 -7.20 19.01 9.78
CA GLN A 60 -5.84 19.51 9.87
C GLN A 60 -5.48 20.06 8.49
N SER A 61 -4.94 21.29 8.43
CA SER A 61 -4.53 21.91 7.18
C SER A 61 -3.64 20.93 6.41
N THR A 62 -4.05 20.56 5.19
CA THR A 62 -3.26 19.67 4.34
C THR A 62 -2.10 20.39 3.67
N GLU A 63 -1.88 21.68 3.97
CA GLU A 63 -0.78 22.47 3.41
C GLU A 63 0.58 21.78 3.65
N ASP A 64 0.86 21.32 4.88
CA ASP A 64 2.11 20.60 5.18
C ASP A 64 2.24 19.27 4.41
N LEU A 65 1.12 18.58 4.14
CA LEU A 65 1.13 17.35 3.34
C LEU A 65 1.28 17.64 1.85
N SER A 66 0.85 18.81 1.37
CA SER A 66 0.92 19.17 -0.04
C SER A 66 2.36 19.36 -0.51
N ASP A 67 3.23 19.91 0.36
CA ASP A 67 4.65 20.07 0.07
C ASP A 67 5.40 18.73 0.11
N LEU A 68 5.07 17.86 1.06
CA LEU A 68 5.63 16.50 1.11
C LEU A 68 5.21 15.67 -0.11
N ARG A 69 3.95 15.79 -0.55
CA ARG A 69 3.46 15.11 -1.76
C ARG A 69 4.16 15.63 -3.01
N ARG A 70 4.38 16.93 -3.13
CA ARG A 70 5.14 17.50 -4.25
C ARG A 70 6.58 16.97 -4.29
N GLN A 71 7.23 16.86 -3.14
CA GLN A 71 8.57 16.26 -3.07
C GLN A 71 8.56 14.80 -3.55
N ILE A 72 7.54 14.02 -3.20
CA ILE A 72 7.37 12.64 -3.72
C ILE A 72 7.18 12.67 -5.23
N ASP A 73 6.29 13.52 -5.75
CA ASP A 73 6.02 13.61 -7.19
C ASP A 73 7.30 13.98 -7.99
N ASP A 74 8.11 14.90 -7.47
CA ASP A 74 9.38 15.29 -8.08
C ASP A 74 10.40 14.13 -8.07
N LEU A 75 10.52 13.42 -6.94
CA LEU A 75 11.38 12.23 -6.82
C LEU A 75 10.94 11.11 -7.77
N ASP A 76 9.64 10.85 -7.87
CA ASP A 76 9.09 9.82 -8.76
C ASP A 76 9.38 10.15 -10.23
N ASN A 77 9.27 11.42 -10.61
CA ASN A 77 9.65 11.88 -11.96
C ASN A 77 11.15 11.65 -12.23
N GLU A 78 12.02 11.95 -11.27
CA GLU A 78 13.46 11.70 -11.40
C GLU A 78 13.77 10.20 -11.54
N ILE A 79 13.13 9.36 -10.72
CA ILE A 79 13.25 7.89 -10.79
C ILE A 79 12.87 7.39 -12.19
N LEU A 80 11.73 7.82 -12.73
CA LEU A 80 11.27 7.42 -14.06
C LEU A 80 12.24 7.85 -15.16
N GLN A 81 12.80 9.05 -15.08
CA GLN A 81 13.80 9.53 -16.04
C GLN A 81 15.08 8.70 -15.99
N LEU A 82 15.56 8.36 -14.78
CA LEU A 82 16.76 7.54 -14.59
C LEU A 82 16.56 6.11 -15.09
N LEU A 83 15.40 5.50 -14.80
CA LEU A 83 15.04 4.18 -15.30
C LEU A 83 14.94 4.16 -16.83
N SER A 84 14.33 5.17 -17.44
CA SER A 84 14.26 5.30 -18.90
C SER A 84 15.66 5.39 -19.54
N LYS A 85 16.55 6.21 -18.98
CA LYS A 85 17.96 6.30 -19.41
C LYS A 85 18.66 4.95 -19.27
N ARG A 86 18.48 4.25 -18.14
CA ARG A 86 19.04 2.90 -17.91
C ARG A 86 18.56 1.91 -18.97
N MET A 87 17.26 1.89 -19.27
CA MET A 87 16.69 0.99 -20.29
C MET A 87 17.29 1.25 -21.67
N ARG A 88 17.53 2.51 -22.04
CA ARG A 88 18.20 2.84 -23.30
C ARG A 88 19.62 2.24 -23.35
N VAL A 89 20.41 2.41 -22.30
CA VAL A 89 21.76 1.82 -22.21
C VAL A 89 21.69 0.30 -22.26
N SER A 90 20.73 -0.34 -21.59
CA SER A 90 20.54 -1.80 -21.68
C SER A 90 20.28 -2.26 -23.11
N ARG A 91 19.50 -1.50 -23.91
CA ARG A 91 19.27 -1.80 -25.33
C ARG A 91 20.54 -1.65 -26.15
N GLU A 92 21.31 -0.58 -25.93
CA GLU A 92 22.60 -0.36 -26.59
C GLU A 92 23.57 -1.53 -26.29
N ILE A 93 23.64 -2.01 -25.05
CA ILE A 93 24.42 -3.21 -24.69
C ILE A 93 23.92 -4.45 -25.43
N GLY A 94 22.60 -4.62 -25.54
CA GLY A 94 22.00 -5.73 -26.29
C GLY A 94 22.36 -5.72 -27.78
N LEU A 95 22.29 -4.55 -28.42
CA LEU A 95 22.69 -4.35 -29.81
C LEU A 95 24.18 -4.61 -30.00
N TYR A 96 25.03 -4.06 -29.13
CA TYR A 96 26.46 -4.29 -29.18
C TYR A 96 26.80 -5.78 -29.12
N LYS A 97 26.18 -6.52 -28.19
CA LYS A 97 26.37 -7.97 -28.08
C LYS A 97 25.95 -8.70 -29.35
N LEU A 98 24.81 -8.30 -29.94
CA LEU A 98 24.31 -8.88 -31.19
C LEU A 98 25.28 -8.65 -32.35
N GLU A 99 25.78 -7.42 -32.50
CA GLU A 99 26.73 -7.04 -33.57
C GLU A 99 28.08 -7.76 -33.46
N HIS A 100 28.44 -8.25 -32.28
CA HIS A 100 29.72 -8.91 -32.00
C HIS A 100 29.56 -10.41 -31.69
N ASP A 101 28.43 -11.02 -32.02
CA ASP A 101 28.12 -12.45 -31.78
C ASP A 101 28.36 -12.91 -30.32
N MET A 102 28.13 -12.00 -29.37
CA MET A 102 28.30 -12.28 -27.94
C MET A 102 27.02 -12.86 -27.33
N PRO A 103 27.13 -13.83 -26.39
CA PRO A 103 25.97 -14.36 -25.69
C PRO A 103 25.29 -13.29 -24.82
N VAL A 104 23.95 -13.27 -24.87
CA VAL A 104 23.12 -12.34 -24.09
C VAL A 104 23.30 -12.60 -22.58
N LEU A 105 23.25 -13.87 -22.17
CA LEU A 105 23.35 -14.28 -20.78
C LEU A 105 24.81 -14.27 -20.31
N GLN A 106 25.10 -13.48 -19.27
CA GLN A 106 26.36 -13.47 -18.55
C GLN A 106 26.11 -13.64 -17.05
N THR A 107 26.03 -14.88 -16.60
CA THR A 107 25.68 -15.26 -15.21
C THR A 107 26.57 -14.59 -14.18
N GLY A 108 27.89 -14.55 -14.39
CA GLY A 108 28.82 -13.88 -13.47
C GLY A 108 28.58 -12.37 -13.31
N ARG A 109 28.09 -11.69 -14.36
CA ARG A 109 27.72 -10.27 -14.27
C ARG A 109 26.42 -10.08 -13.49
N TYR A 110 25.45 -10.97 -13.70
CA TYR A 110 24.18 -10.96 -12.99
C TYR A 110 24.39 -11.19 -11.48
N ASP A 111 25.16 -12.20 -11.10
CA ASP A 111 25.44 -12.52 -9.69
C ASP A 111 26.16 -11.37 -8.97
N HIS A 112 27.12 -10.73 -9.66
CA HIS A 112 27.80 -9.55 -9.12
C HIS A 112 26.83 -8.38 -8.91
N ILE A 113 26.01 -8.05 -9.91
CA ILE A 113 25.04 -6.95 -9.79
C ILE A 113 24.06 -7.26 -8.66
N ARG A 114 23.58 -8.50 -8.58
CA ARG A 114 22.62 -8.92 -7.56
C ARG A 114 23.18 -8.68 -6.16
N LYS A 115 24.40 -9.17 -5.88
CA LYS A 115 25.03 -8.99 -4.57
C LYS A 115 25.31 -7.53 -4.24
N ASP A 116 25.91 -6.80 -5.17
CA ASP A 116 26.32 -5.40 -4.99
C ASP A 116 25.09 -4.47 -4.79
N ARG A 117 24.01 -4.68 -5.56
CA ARG A 117 22.80 -3.85 -5.46
C ARG A 117 21.98 -4.13 -4.21
N VAL A 118 21.91 -5.39 -3.76
CA VAL A 118 21.29 -5.74 -2.47
C VAL A 118 22.02 -5.05 -1.33
N GLU A 119 23.35 -5.15 -1.27
CA GLU A 119 24.14 -4.55 -0.20
C GLU A 119 23.99 -3.01 -0.19
N GLN A 120 23.94 -2.37 -1.36
CA GLN A 120 23.71 -0.93 -1.45
C GLN A 120 22.29 -0.54 -1.00
N ALA A 121 21.27 -1.29 -1.39
CA ALA A 121 19.89 -1.02 -0.99
C ALA A 121 19.71 -1.13 0.54
N GLU A 122 20.28 -2.17 1.15
CA GLU A 122 20.21 -2.36 2.60
C GLU A 122 20.88 -1.21 3.37
N LYS A 123 22.01 -0.68 2.86
CA LYS A 123 22.67 0.51 3.42
C LYS A 123 21.82 1.78 3.30
N MET A 124 20.87 1.80 2.38
CA MET A 124 19.92 2.90 2.16
C MET A 124 18.57 2.64 2.83
N GLU A 125 18.50 1.67 3.75
CA GLU A 125 17.26 1.27 4.46
C GLU A 125 16.15 0.77 3.51
N MET A 126 16.54 0.29 2.33
CA MET A 126 15.64 -0.30 1.33
C MET A 126 15.79 -1.82 1.34
N ALA A 127 14.66 -2.53 1.27
CA ALA A 127 14.68 -3.99 1.18
C ALA A 127 15.43 -4.43 -0.09
N GLY A 128 16.44 -5.28 0.05
CA GLY A 128 17.27 -5.75 -1.07
C GLY A 128 16.46 -6.41 -2.19
N GLU A 129 15.49 -7.24 -1.84
CA GLU A 129 14.57 -7.88 -2.81
C GLU A 129 13.74 -6.86 -3.60
N PHE A 130 13.34 -5.74 -2.99
CA PHE A 130 12.64 -4.67 -3.68
C PHE A 130 13.55 -3.98 -4.71
N ALA A 131 14.80 -3.70 -4.33
CA ALA A 131 15.78 -3.11 -5.24
C ALA A 131 16.07 -4.02 -6.44
N LEU A 132 16.17 -5.34 -6.24
CA LEU A 132 16.33 -6.29 -7.33
C LEU A 132 15.14 -6.27 -8.28
N LYS A 133 13.92 -6.29 -7.75
CA LYS A 133 12.70 -6.27 -8.55
C LYS A 133 12.57 -5.03 -9.45
N ILE A 134 13.08 -3.88 -9.00
CA ILE A 134 13.12 -2.66 -9.83
C ILE A 134 14.16 -2.78 -10.96
N LEU A 135 15.28 -3.46 -10.70
CA LEU A 135 16.41 -3.53 -11.62
C LEU A 135 16.36 -4.70 -12.61
N GLU A 136 15.51 -5.69 -12.34
CA GLU A 136 15.15 -6.79 -13.25
C GLU A 136 14.22 -6.27 -14.36
N ALA A 137 14.80 -5.86 -15.49
CA ALA A 137 14.11 -5.45 -16.71
C ALA A 137 14.97 -5.77 -17.94
#